data_AF-A0A953IDE9-F1
#
_entry.id   AF-A0A953IDE9-F1
#
_cell.length_a   1.000
_cell.length_b   1.000
_cell.length_c   1.000
_cell.angle_alpha   90.00
_cell.angle_beta   90.00
_cell.angle_gamma   90.00
#
_symmetry.space_group_name_H-M   'P 1'
#
loop_
_entity.id
_entity.type
_entity.pdbx_description
1 polymer ?
#
loop_
_entity_poly.entity_id
_entity_poly.type
_entity_poly.pdbx_seq_one_letter_code
_entity_poly.pdbx_strand_id
1 'polypeptide(L)'
;MHSERHAPGRRGSHRRTARIGFAALVALAAAIAPGAAHGDDFPTVITGQAALAHPAGKAVVEAAKLLRAGKLAAVKQSSVKEVRDEWAALSPAECQEEAERARERAPDPAAFEADVARVGILTVYGETATLRVPTADGADVTAMAFVSLEAGKWKVTGGPMAFEPAPVETVPPI
;
A
#
# COMPACT_ATOMS: atom_id res chain seq x y z
N MET A 1 -19.05 20.71 68.50
CA MET A 1 -17.91 19.80 68.28
C MET A 1 -17.87 19.45 66.80
N HIS A 2 -16.68 19.55 66.18
CA HIS A 2 -16.28 19.13 64.83
C HIS A 2 -16.55 20.07 63.63
N SER A 3 -15.58 21.00 63.50
CA SER A 3 -14.71 21.25 62.33
C SER A 3 -15.27 21.62 60.95
N GLU A 4 -14.89 22.84 60.56
CA GLU A 4 -14.73 23.35 59.20
C GLU A 4 -13.79 22.50 58.31
N ARG A 5 -14.03 22.45 56.99
CA ARG A 5 -13.28 23.23 55.96
C ARG A 5 -13.46 22.69 54.53
N HIS A 6 -13.43 23.65 53.61
CA HIS A 6 -13.04 23.60 52.18
C HIS A 6 -14.06 23.22 51.08
N ALA A 7 -14.53 24.26 50.39
CA ALA A 7 -14.92 24.29 48.97
C ALA A 7 -13.68 24.36 48.05
N PRO A 8 -13.83 24.62 46.72
CA PRO A 8 -14.39 23.78 45.66
C PRO A 8 -13.32 23.46 44.56
N GLY A 9 -13.50 22.41 43.75
CA GLY A 9 -12.52 22.06 42.72
C GLY A 9 -13.11 21.42 41.46
N ARG A 10 -13.09 22.19 40.36
CA ARG A 10 -13.30 21.74 38.97
C ARG A 10 -12.57 20.43 38.68
N ARG A 11 -13.26 19.46 38.09
CA ARG A 11 -12.66 18.48 37.18
C ARG A 11 -13.39 18.54 35.84
N GLY A 12 -12.87 19.36 34.95
CA GLY A 12 -12.98 19.05 33.53
C GLY A 12 -12.07 17.87 33.21
N SER A 13 -12.49 17.04 32.26
CA SER A 13 -11.63 16.50 31.19
C SER A 13 -12.20 15.20 30.63
N HIS A 14 -12.91 15.38 29.51
CA HIS A 14 -12.80 14.54 28.32
C HIS A 14 -13.16 13.06 28.43
N ARG A 15 -14.45 12.79 28.16
CA ARG A 15 -14.86 11.64 27.36
C ARG A 15 -14.08 11.73 26.03
N ARG A 16 -13.11 10.84 25.83
CA ARG A 16 -12.49 10.65 24.50
C ARG A 16 -13.47 9.87 23.65
N THR A 17 -14.36 10.61 23.03
CA THR A 17 -15.15 10.18 21.88
C THR A 17 -14.20 9.77 20.77
N ALA A 18 -14.52 8.67 20.10
CA ALA A 18 -13.88 8.19 18.89
C ALA A 18 -13.67 9.33 17.89
N ARG A 19 -12.49 9.35 17.26
CA ARG A 19 -12.26 10.07 16.01
C ARG A 19 -11.70 9.08 15.01
N ILE A 20 -12.62 8.54 14.23
CA ILE A 20 -12.40 8.23 12.82
C ILE A 20 -11.80 9.51 12.19
N GLY A 21 -10.71 9.33 11.47
CA GLY A 21 -9.99 10.42 10.81
C GLY A 21 -9.21 9.92 9.62
N PHE A 22 -9.89 9.23 8.72
CA PHE A 22 -9.48 9.07 7.32
C PHE A 22 -9.63 10.45 6.67
N ALA A 23 -8.55 11.21 6.51
CA ALA A 23 -8.47 12.36 5.58
C ALA A 23 -7.05 12.94 5.59
N ALA A 24 -6.21 12.50 4.66
CA ALA A 24 -5.14 13.35 4.15
C ALA A 24 -5.54 13.77 2.73
N LEU A 25 -6.17 14.94 2.65
CA LEU A 25 -6.37 15.68 1.41
C LEU A 25 -4.99 16.12 0.90
N VAL A 26 -4.60 15.65 -0.27
CA VAL A 26 -3.39 16.14 -0.97
C VAL A 26 -3.71 17.53 -1.52
N ALA A 27 -3.07 18.56 -0.98
CA ALA A 27 -3.10 19.90 -1.54
C ALA A 27 -2.02 20.02 -2.64
N LEU A 28 -2.46 20.02 -3.90
CA LEU A 28 -1.62 20.25 -5.06
C LEU A 28 -1.35 21.76 -5.21
N ALA A 29 -0.13 22.20 -4.88
CA ALA A 29 0.34 23.54 -5.21
C ALA A 29 0.94 23.54 -6.63
N ALA A 30 0.19 24.04 -7.60
CA ALA A 30 0.64 24.24 -8.97
C ALA A 30 1.55 25.48 -9.06
N ALA A 31 2.85 25.27 -9.24
CA ALA A 31 3.77 26.28 -9.76
C ALA A 31 4.00 25.99 -11.24
N ILE A 32 3.49 26.88 -12.09
CA ILE A 32 3.53 26.78 -13.56
C ILE A 32 4.94 27.15 -14.04
N ALA A 33 5.64 26.18 -14.61
CA ALA A 33 6.79 26.41 -15.49
C ALA A 33 6.46 25.83 -16.88
N PRO A 34 6.59 26.61 -17.98
CA PRO A 34 6.31 26.10 -19.31
C PRO A 34 7.50 25.29 -19.82
N GLY A 35 7.36 23.96 -19.92
CA GLY A 35 8.32 23.15 -20.68
C GLY A 35 8.48 21.70 -20.25
N ALA A 36 7.48 20.86 -20.49
CA ALA A 36 7.62 19.49 -20.99
C ALA A 36 6.21 18.98 -21.34
N ALA A 37 6.11 18.22 -22.41
CA ALA A 37 4.86 17.73 -22.98
C ALA A 37 3.96 17.05 -21.92
N HIS A 38 2.67 17.43 -21.93
CA HIS A 38 1.62 16.63 -21.31
C HIS A 38 1.55 15.32 -22.10
N GLY A 39 2.22 14.28 -21.59
CA GLY A 39 2.06 12.92 -22.06
C GLY A 39 0.86 12.31 -21.34
N ASP A 40 -0.25 12.20 -22.07
CA ASP A 40 -1.47 11.44 -21.76
C ASP A 40 -2.05 11.64 -20.35
N ASP A 41 -3.05 12.52 -20.23
CA ASP A 41 -3.87 12.75 -19.02
C ASP A 41 -4.66 11.51 -18.56
N PHE A 42 -4.48 10.35 -19.19
CA PHE A 42 -5.14 9.10 -18.88
C PHE A 42 -4.14 8.03 -18.44
N PRO A 43 -4.48 7.24 -17.41
CA PRO A 43 -3.61 6.15 -16.99
C PRO A 43 -3.41 5.14 -18.10
N THR A 44 -2.16 4.69 -18.27
CA THR A 44 -1.85 3.57 -19.16
C THR A 44 -2.17 2.26 -18.44
N VAL A 45 -3.07 1.46 -19.00
CA VAL A 45 -3.44 0.15 -18.46
C VAL A 45 -2.72 -0.95 -19.25
N ILE A 46 -1.96 -1.77 -18.54
CA ILE A 46 -1.18 -2.89 -19.08
C ILE A 46 -1.66 -4.17 -18.38
N THR A 47 -1.96 -5.24 -19.12
CA THR A 47 -2.58 -6.45 -18.56
C THR A 47 -1.77 -7.72 -18.80
N GLY A 48 -1.99 -8.72 -17.93
CA GLY A 48 -1.46 -10.08 -18.04
C GLY A 48 0.05 -10.14 -18.25
N GLN A 49 0.48 -10.91 -19.26
CA GLN A 49 1.89 -11.09 -19.62
C GLN A 49 2.61 -9.76 -19.87
N ALA A 50 1.95 -8.76 -20.45
CA ALA A 50 2.55 -7.45 -20.66
C ALA A 50 2.78 -6.71 -19.32
N ALA A 51 1.87 -6.87 -18.35
CA ALA A 51 2.04 -6.32 -17.00
C ALA A 51 3.23 -6.98 -16.29
N LEU A 52 3.38 -8.31 -16.42
CA LEU A 52 4.53 -9.04 -15.87
C LEU A 52 5.86 -8.64 -16.54
N ALA A 53 5.85 -8.43 -17.87
CA ALA A 53 7.05 -8.06 -18.62
C ALA A 53 7.52 -6.62 -18.32
N HIS A 54 6.62 -5.73 -17.90
CA HIS A 54 6.93 -4.35 -17.57
C HIS A 54 7.90 -4.26 -16.38
N PRO A 55 8.87 -3.31 -16.37
CA PRO A 55 9.83 -3.16 -15.26
C PRO A 55 9.17 -3.00 -13.88
N ALA A 56 8.04 -2.29 -13.79
CA ALA A 56 7.23 -2.22 -12.58
C ALA A 56 6.72 -3.59 -12.11
N GLY A 57 6.15 -4.39 -13.02
CA GLY A 57 5.63 -5.72 -12.69
C GLY A 57 6.73 -6.65 -12.17
N LYS A 58 7.91 -6.62 -12.81
CA LYS A 58 9.09 -7.36 -12.35
C LYS A 58 9.53 -6.93 -10.95
N ALA A 59 9.59 -5.62 -10.69
CA ALA A 59 9.95 -5.10 -9.36
C ALA A 59 8.99 -5.60 -8.26
N VAL A 60 7.69 -5.69 -8.57
CA VAL A 60 6.68 -6.21 -7.63
C VAL A 60 6.85 -7.71 -7.38
N VAL A 61 7.12 -8.52 -8.41
CA VAL A 61 7.37 -9.96 -8.24
C VAL A 61 8.64 -10.22 -7.42
N GLU A 62 9.70 -9.45 -7.64
CA GLU A 62 10.91 -9.55 -6.82
C GLU A 62 10.66 -9.13 -5.37
N ALA A 63 9.84 -8.10 -5.13
CA ALA A 63 9.43 -7.75 -3.78
C ALA A 63 8.63 -8.88 -3.12
N ALA A 64 7.73 -9.58 -3.83
CA ALA A 64 7.02 -10.74 -3.31
C ALA A 64 7.99 -11.81 -2.78
N LYS A 65 9.04 -12.12 -3.54
CA LYS A 65 10.10 -13.08 -3.16
C LYS A 65 10.82 -12.64 -1.89
N LEU A 66 11.18 -11.36 -1.79
CA LEU A 66 11.84 -10.80 -0.61
C LEU A 66 10.94 -10.81 0.63
N LEU A 67 9.67 -10.41 0.50
CA LEU A 67 8.71 -10.41 1.60
C LEU A 67 8.44 -11.82 2.11
N ARG A 68 8.27 -12.79 1.21
CA ARG A 68 8.11 -14.21 1.58
C ARG A 68 9.34 -14.76 2.31
N ALA A 69 10.53 -14.29 1.96
CA ALA A 69 11.77 -14.61 2.64
C ALA A 69 12.00 -13.84 3.96
N GLY A 70 11.03 -13.04 4.42
CA GLY A 70 11.14 -12.23 5.64
C GLY A 70 12.06 -11.02 5.50
N LYS A 71 12.40 -10.60 4.28
CA LYS A 71 13.36 -9.52 3.99
C LYS A 71 12.67 -8.18 3.75
N LEU A 72 11.73 -7.78 4.61
CA LEU A 72 11.03 -6.49 4.49
C LEU A 72 12.02 -5.31 4.48
N ALA A 73 13.02 -5.32 5.36
CA ALA A 73 14.02 -4.27 5.42
C ALA A 73 14.74 -4.05 4.09
N ALA A 74 15.02 -5.12 3.34
CA ALA A 74 15.65 -5.02 2.01
C ALA A 74 14.71 -4.35 1.00
N VAL A 75 13.41 -4.67 1.04
CA VAL A 75 12.39 -4.02 0.21
C VAL A 75 12.35 -2.52 0.52
N LYS A 76 12.21 -2.15 1.80
CA LYS A 76 12.13 -0.75 2.24
C LYS A 76 13.40 0.04 1.89
N GLN A 77 14.59 -0.51 2.14
CA GLN A 77 15.86 0.12 1.80
C GLN A 77 16.07 0.30 0.29
N SER A 78 15.47 -0.56 -0.53
CA SER A 78 15.51 -0.44 -2.00
C SER A 78 14.45 0.48 -2.58
N SER A 79 13.47 0.90 -1.75
CA SER A 79 12.32 1.72 -2.14
C SER A 79 12.74 3.17 -2.48
N VAL A 80 11.78 4.05 -2.76
CA VAL A 80 12.00 5.48 -2.98
C VAL A 80 12.42 6.20 -1.69
N LYS A 81 12.99 7.40 -1.82
CA LYS A 81 13.53 8.16 -0.69
C LYS A 81 12.53 8.32 0.45
N GLU A 82 11.30 8.70 0.14
CA GLU A 82 10.24 8.88 1.12
C GLU A 82 10.02 7.62 1.97
N VAL A 83 9.83 6.46 1.35
CA VAL A 83 9.65 5.17 2.05
C VAL A 83 10.89 4.77 2.86
N ARG A 84 12.10 5.07 2.37
CA ARG A 84 13.34 4.82 3.11
C ARG A 84 13.43 5.69 4.36
N ASP A 85 13.06 6.97 4.24
CA ASP A 85 13.07 7.92 5.34
C ASP A 85 12.00 7.55 6.39
N GLU A 86 10.80 7.17 5.95
CA GLU A 86 9.74 6.64 6.82
C GLU A 86 10.20 5.40 7.58
N TRP A 87 10.78 4.42 6.88
CA TRP A 87 11.31 3.20 7.50
C TRP A 87 12.41 3.50 8.53
N ALA A 88 13.29 4.46 8.24
CA ALA A 88 14.36 4.88 9.16
C ALA A 88 13.84 5.61 10.40
N ALA A 89 12.64 6.19 10.35
CA ALA A 89 12.00 6.87 11.46
C ALA A 89 11.27 5.92 12.42
N LEU A 90 11.01 4.67 12.00
CA LEU A 90 10.35 3.67 12.84
C LEU A 90 11.27 3.18 13.96
N SER A 91 10.67 2.92 15.12
CA SER A 91 11.34 2.18 16.19
C SER A 91 11.61 0.72 15.80
N PRO A 92 12.53 0.02 16.49
CA PRO A 92 12.75 -1.41 16.24
C PRO A 92 11.49 -2.27 16.44
N ALA A 93 10.59 -1.90 17.37
CA ALA A 93 9.34 -2.60 17.61
C ALA A 93 8.38 -2.44 16.43
N GLU A 94 8.20 -1.20 15.93
CA GLU A 94 7.37 -0.93 14.74
C GLU A 94 7.92 -1.62 13.48
N CYS A 95 9.25 -1.62 13.30
CA CYS A 95 9.90 -2.37 12.24
C CYS A 95 9.56 -3.87 12.29
N GLN A 96 9.56 -4.46 13.48
CA GLN A 96 9.26 -5.88 13.68
C GLN A 96 7.78 -6.18 13.39
N GLU A 97 6.86 -5.36 13.89
CA GLU A 97 5.43 -5.49 13.62
C GLU A 97 5.11 -5.37 12.12
N GLU A 98 5.77 -4.44 11.41
CA GLU A 98 5.64 -4.35 9.96
C GLU A 98 6.19 -5.60 9.26
N ALA A 99 7.34 -6.13 9.70
CA ALA A 99 7.95 -7.31 9.11
C ALA A 99 7.07 -8.57 9.26
N GLU A 100 6.46 -8.75 10.44
CA GLU A 100 5.53 -9.84 10.71
C GLU A 100 4.30 -9.73 9.82
N ARG A 101 3.64 -8.57 9.81
CA ARG A 101 2.48 -8.29 8.97
C ARG A 101 2.77 -8.46 7.49
N ALA A 102 3.93 -7.98 7.02
CA ALA A 102 4.33 -8.12 5.63
C ALA A 102 4.58 -9.57 5.25
N ARG A 103 5.13 -10.38 6.16
CA ARG A 103 5.33 -11.82 5.93
C ARG A 103 4.02 -12.60 5.90
N GLU A 104 3.10 -12.31 6.82
CA GLU A 104 1.76 -12.92 6.87
C GLU A 104 0.98 -12.65 5.59
N ARG A 105 1.09 -11.42 5.08
CA ARG A 105 0.36 -10.98 3.88
C ARG A 105 1.14 -11.15 2.59
N ALA A 106 2.37 -11.65 2.62
CA ALA A 106 3.15 -11.88 1.41
C ALA A 106 2.49 -12.98 0.57
N PRO A 107 2.13 -12.70 -0.70
CA PRO A 107 1.60 -13.75 -1.57
C PRO A 107 2.69 -14.80 -1.84
N ASP A 108 2.27 -16.03 -2.18
CA ASP A 108 3.22 -17.03 -2.68
C ASP A 108 3.85 -16.52 -3.98
N PRO A 109 5.19 -16.43 -4.10
CA PRO A 109 5.82 -15.78 -5.24
C PRO A 109 5.54 -16.46 -6.59
N ALA A 110 5.49 -17.79 -6.64
CA ALA A 110 5.30 -18.52 -7.88
C ALA A 110 3.84 -18.42 -8.35
N ALA A 111 2.88 -18.60 -7.43
CA ALA A 111 1.48 -18.41 -7.72
C ALA A 111 1.18 -16.96 -8.13
N PHE A 112 1.76 -15.99 -7.41
CA PHE A 112 1.61 -14.57 -7.70
C PHE A 112 2.16 -14.18 -9.07
N GLU A 113 3.37 -14.64 -9.43
CA GLU A 113 3.94 -14.39 -10.75
C GLU A 113 3.05 -14.95 -11.86
N ALA A 114 2.54 -16.18 -11.69
CA ALA A 114 1.61 -16.81 -12.63
C ALA A 114 0.28 -16.03 -12.75
N ASP A 115 -0.26 -15.56 -11.62
CA ASP A 115 -1.50 -14.78 -11.62
C ASP A 115 -1.33 -13.40 -12.23
N VAL A 116 -0.21 -12.72 -11.98
CA VAL A 116 0.12 -11.45 -12.67
C VAL A 116 0.18 -11.67 -14.18
N ALA A 117 0.83 -12.75 -14.62
CA ALA A 117 0.89 -13.11 -16.04
C ALA A 117 -0.49 -13.42 -16.65
N ARG A 118 -1.41 -13.98 -15.88
CA ARG A 118 -2.72 -14.42 -16.36
C ARG A 118 -3.77 -13.31 -16.33
N VAL A 119 -3.86 -12.58 -15.22
CA VAL A 119 -4.93 -11.61 -14.93
C VAL A 119 -4.44 -10.30 -14.33
N GLY A 120 -3.13 -10.11 -14.15
CA GLY A 120 -2.57 -8.89 -13.56
C GLY A 120 -2.97 -7.64 -14.34
N ILE A 121 -3.26 -6.56 -13.62
CA ILE A 121 -3.59 -5.24 -14.16
C ILE A 121 -2.62 -4.24 -13.57
N LEU A 122 -1.69 -3.76 -14.39
CA LEU A 122 -0.79 -2.67 -14.05
C LEU A 122 -1.37 -1.36 -14.60
N THR A 123 -1.71 -0.44 -13.71
CA THR A 123 -2.20 0.90 -14.07
C THR A 123 -1.10 1.92 -13.79
N VAL A 124 -0.57 2.57 -14.83
CA VAL A 124 0.54 3.53 -14.76
C VAL A 124 -0.01 4.95 -14.83
N TYR A 125 0.35 5.77 -13.84
CA TYR A 125 0.03 7.18 -13.69
C TYR A 125 1.34 7.99 -13.69
N GLY A 126 1.86 8.30 -14.88
CA GLY A 126 3.14 8.97 -15.04
C GLY A 126 4.27 8.21 -14.31
N GLU A 127 4.75 8.76 -13.20
CA GLU A 127 5.85 8.21 -12.40
C GLU A 127 5.39 7.26 -11.29
N THR A 128 4.11 6.92 -11.20
CA THR A 128 3.59 5.96 -10.23
C THR A 128 2.80 4.85 -10.94
N ALA A 129 2.70 3.67 -10.34
CA ALA A 129 1.82 2.63 -10.85
C ALA A 129 1.28 1.73 -9.74
N THR A 130 0.11 1.15 -10.02
CA THR A 130 -0.53 0.17 -9.14
C THR A 130 -0.67 -1.14 -9.90
N LEU A 131 -0.16 -2.22 -9.31
CA LEU A 131 -0.41 -3.58 -9.80
C LEU A 131 -1.54 -4.21 -8.96
N ARG A 132 -2.58 -4.70 -9.63
CA ARG A 132 -3.67 -5.47 -9.01
C ARG A 132 -3.74 -6.85 -9.66
N VAL A 133 -4.00 -7.86 -8.83
CA VAL A 133 -4.37 -9.20 -9.27
C VAL A 133 -5.81 -9.42 -8.85
N PRO A 134 -6.77 -9.49 -9.78
CA PRO A 134 -8.15 -9.75 -9.46
C PRO A 134 -8.41 -11.23 -9.14
N THR A 135 -9.54 -11.52 -8.48
CA THR A 135 -10.13 -12.86 -8.43
C THR A 135 -10.50 -13.35 -9.83
N ALA A 136 -10.73 -14.66 -9.98
CA ALA A 136 -11.03 -15.26 -11.27
C ALA A 136 -12.31 -14.71 -11.94
N ASP A 137 -13.28 -14.27 -11.14
CA ASP A 137 -14.51 -13.60 -11.58
C ASP A 137 -14.36 -12.09 -11.77
N GLY A 138 -13.21 -11.52 -11.41
CA GLY A 138 -12.94 -10.08 -11.50
C GLY A 138 -13.64 -9.22 -10.46
N ALA A 139 -14.38 -9.83 -9.51
CA ALA A 139 -15.19 -9.10 -8.53
C ALA A 139 -14.33 -8.46 -7.42
N ASP A 140 -13.26 -9.13 -7.02
CA ASP A 140 -12.38 -8.74 -5.92
C ASP A 140 -10.91 -8.68 -6.36
N VAL A 141 -10.04 -8.20 -5.47
CA VAL A 141 -8.58 -8.17 -5.65
C VAL A 141 -7.93 -9.13 -4.67
N THR A 142 -7.21 -10.13 -5.18
CA THR A 142 -6.47 -11.09 -4.37
C THR A 142 -5.10 -10.59 -3.95
N ALA A 143 -4.49 -9.68 -4.74
CA ALA A 143 -3.24 -9.04 -4.37
C ALA A 143 -3.05 -7.64 -4.98
N MET A 144 -2.35 -6.76 -4.27
CA MET A 144 -2.07 -5.40 -4.72
C MET A 144 -0.68 -4.92 -4.30
N ALA A 145 -0.05 -4.12 -5.17
CA ALA A 145 1.20 -3.42 -4.89
C ALA A 145 1.21 -2.02 -5.51
N PHE A 146 2.02 -1.15 -4.92
CA PHE A 146 2.29 0.21 -5.36
C PHE A 146 3.76 0.35 -5.72
N VAL A 147 4.05 1.04 -6.81
CA VAL A 147 5.39 1.36 -7.25
C VAL A 147 5.50 2.82 -7.66
N SER A 148 6.70 3.36 -7.51
CA SER A 148 7.05 4.70 -7.97
C SER A 148 8.38 4.68 -8.72
N LEU A 149 8.53 5.55 -9.69
CA LEU A 149 9.74 5.75 -10.47
C LEU A 149 10.66 6.71 -9.71
N GLU A 150 11.89 6.29 -9.42
CA GLU A 150 12.93 7.17 -8.87
C GLU A 150 14.21 6.94 -9.67
N ALA A 151 14.75 8.01 -10.26
CA ALA A 151 15.95 7.97 -11.10
C ALA A 151 15.87 6.91 -12.23
N GLY A 152 14.72 6.84 -12.91
CA GLY A 152 14.49 5.92 -14.04
C GLY A 152 14.31 4.45 -13.65
N LYS A 153 14.20 4.13 -12.36
CA LYS A 153 13.96 2.76 -11.88
C LYS A 153 12.65 2.68 -11.10
N TRP A 154 11.81 1.71 -11.45
CA TRP A 154 10.60 1.40 -10.71
C TRP A 154 10.95 0.72 -9.39
N LYS A 155 10.39 1.25 -8.31
CA LYS A 155 10.65 0.79 -6.94
C LYS A 155 9.34 0.54 -6.22
N VAL A 156 9.25 -0.56 -5.50
CA VAL A 156 8.05 -0.90 -4.72
C VAL A 156 7.96 0.02 -3.52
N THR A 157 6.84 0.74 -3.40
CA THR A 157 6.54 1.66 -2.30
C THR A 157 5.52 1.08 -1.32
N GLY A 158 4.76 0.07 -1.74
CA GLY A 158 3.89 -0.71 -0.86
C GLY A 158 3.50 -2.07 -1.45
N GLY A 159 3.30 -3.06 -0.58
CA GLY A 159 3.02 -4.44 -1.00
C GLY A 159 4.21 -5.17 -1.65
N PRO A 160 3.98 -6.23 -2.44
CA PRO A 160 2.67 -6.85 -2.70
C PRO A 160 2.06 -7.47 -1.44
N MET A 161 0.77 -7.24 -1.24
CA MET A 161 -0.01 -7.87 -0.16
C MET A 161 -1.14 -8.69 -0.75
N ALA A 162 -1.33 -9.90 -0.22
CA ALA A 162 -2.49 -10.73 -0.44
C ALA A 162 -3.68 -10.24 0.39
N PHE A 163 -4.88 -10.48 -0.14
CA PHE A 163 -6.16 -10.25 0.50
C PHE A 163 -6.97 -11.55 0.44
N GLU A 164 -7.69 -11.84 1.51
CA GLU A 164 -8.72 -12.87 1.47
C GLU A 164 -9.90 -12.33 0.63
N PRO A 165 -10.41 -13.09 -0.35
CA PRO A 165 -11.60 -12.68 -1.08
C PRO A 165 -12.80 -12.61 -0.14
N ALA A 166 -13.74 -11.70 -0.39
CA ALA A 166 -14.92 -11.58 0.45
C ALA A 166 -15.74 -12.90 0.39
N PRO A 167 -16.41 -13.31 1.49
CA PRO A 167 -17.32 -14.44 1.42
C PRO A 167 -18.40 -14.15 0.37
N VAL A 168 -18.56 -15.04 -0.61
CA VAL A 168 -19.67 -14.93 -1.56
C VAL A 168 -20.96 -15.13 -0.78
N GLU A 169 -21.74 -14.08 -0.61
CA GLU A 169 -23.05 -14.15 0.04
C GLU A 169 -23.98 -14.95 -0.87
N THR A 170 -24.18 -16.23 -0.55
CA THR A 170 -25.12 -17.08 -1.28
C THR A 170 -26.53 -16.61 -0.97
N VAL A 171 -27.10 -15.79 -1.85
CA VAL A 171 -28.54 -15.48 -1.80
C VAL A 171 -29.29 -16.78 -2.08
N PRO A 172 -30.10 -17.30 -1.14
CA PRO A 172 -30.85 -18.53 -1.38
C PRO A 172 -31.84 -18.33 -2.54
N PRO A 173 -32.05 -19.36 -3.38
CA PRO A 173 -33.04 -19.27 -4.45
C PRO A 173 -34.43 -19.05 -3.85
N ILE A 174 -35.18 -18.13 -4.47
CA ILE A 174 -36.59 -17.81 -4.18
C ILE A 174 -37.51 -18.96 -4.54
#